data_AF-A0A822YTB9-F1
#
_entry.id   AF-A0A822YTB9-F1
#
_cell.length_a   1.000
_cell.length_b   1.000
_cell.length_c   1.000
_cell.angle_alpha   90.00
_cell.angle_beta   90.00
_cell.angle_gamma   90.00
#
_symmetry.space_group_name_H-M   'P 1'
#
loop_
_entity.id
_entity.type
_entity.pdbx_description
1 polymer ?
#
loop_
_entity_poly.entity_id
_entity_poly.type
_entity_poly.pdbx_seq_one_letter_code
_entity_poly.pdbx_strand_id
1 'polypeptide(L)'
;MASSMFSSTAVANIGRATPAQASMVAPFTGLKSASAFPVTRKANNDITSLPLPSNGGRVQCMQVWPPTGKKKFETLSYLPPLSPESLAKEVDYLLRMGWIPCLEFELEHGFVYRENNRSPGYYDGRYWTMWKLPMFGCTDSSQVWPPIAKKKFETLSYLPPLSPESLAKEVDYLLRMGWIPCLEFELEHGFVYRENNRSPGYYDGRYWTMWKLPMFGCTDSSQVLAELEEAKKAYPNAFIRIIGFDNKRQVQCISFIAYKPPGF
;
A
#
# COMPACT_ATOMS: atom_id res chain seq x y z
N MET A 1 -21.17 -59.71 -26.19
CA MET A 1 -22.57 -60.18 -26.09
C MET A 1 -22.93 -60.33 -24.62
N ALA A 2 -24.20 -60.20 -24.26
CA ALA A 2 -24.68 -60.48 -22.90
C ALA A 2 -24.67 -62.00 -22.64
N SER A 3 -24.54 -62.39 -21.37
CA SER A 3 -24.88 -63.74 -20.90
C SER A 3 -25.19 -63.72 -19.41
N SER A 4 -26.49 -63.67 -19.11
CA SER A 4 -27.07 -64.11 -17.84
C SER A 4 -27.42 -65.59 -17.94
N MET A 5 -27.38 -66.35 -16.83
CA MET A 5 -28.26 -67.52 -16.62
C MET A 5 -28.51 -67.83 -15.14
N PHE A 6 -29.69 -68.40 -14.90
CA PHE A 6 -30.28 -68.93 -13.66
C PHE A 6 -30.24 -70.47 -13.70
N SER A 7 -30.38 -71.27 -12.63
CA SER A 7 -30.35 -71.08 -11.16
C SER A 7 -30.37 -72.49 -10.52
N SER A 8 -30.12 -72.62 -9.21
CA SER A 8 -30.61 -73.80 -8.47
C SER A 8 -31.00 -73.49 -7.02
N THR A 9 -32.17 -73.98 -6.63
CA THR A 9 -32.78 -73.81 -5.30
C THR A 9 -32.97 -75.17 -4.63
N ALA A 10 -32.85 -75.19 -3.29
CA ALA A 10 -33.44 -76.20 -2.42
C ALA A 10 -33.90 -75.52 -1.12
N VAL A 11 -35.01 -75.95 -0.55
CA VAL A 11 -35.81 -75.20 0.44
C VAL A 11 -36.24 -76.11 1.59
N ALA A 12 -36.09 -75.66 2.85
CA ALA A 12 -37.02 -75.98 3.95
C ALA A 12 -36.79 -75.12 5.22
N ASN A 13 -37.90 -74.55 5.72
CA ASN A 13 -38.22 -73.92 7.02
C ASN A 13 -37.20 -73.98 8.19
N ILE A 14 -36.79 -72.86 8.80
CA ILE A 14 -37.53 -71.90 9.68
C ILE A 14 -37.71 -72.38 11.14
N GLY A 15 -37.03 -71.66 12.06
CA GLY A 15 -37.31 -71.60 13.50
C GLY A 15 -36.69 -70.33 14.11
N ARG A 16 -37.50 -69.31 14.42
CA ARG A 16 -37.14 -68.07 15.14
C ARG A 16 -37.37 -68.27 16.66
N ALA A 17 -36.74 -67.58 17.61
CA ALA A 17 -35.70 -66.53 17.60
C ALA A 17 -35.07 -66.38 19.00
N THR A 18 -33.92 -65.69 19.11
CA THR A 18 -33.61 -64.70 20.18
C THR A 18 -32.32 -63.92 19.81
N PRO A 19 -32.23 -62.60 20.06
CA PRO A 19 -31.04 -61.82 19.74
C PRO A 19 -30.01 -61.80 20.89
N ALA A 20 -28.72 -61.81 20.55
CA ALA A 20 -27.62 -61.81 21.51
C ALA A 20 -27.36 -60.40 22.11
N GLN A 21 -27.02 -60.36 23.41
CA GLN A 21 -26.62 -59.13 24.11
C GLN A 21 -25.15 -58.78 23.84
N ALA A 22 -24.86 -57.48 23.72
CA ALA A 22 -23.50 -56.97 23.60
C ALA A 22 -22.81 -56.90 24.98
N SER A 23 -21.54 -57.28 25.03
CA SER A 23 -20.73 -57.28 26.27
C SER A 23 -20.22 -55.86 26.58
N MET A 24 -20.56 -55.33 27.75
CA MET A 24 -20.13 -54.01 28.22
C MET A 24 -18.77 -54.12 28.94
N VAL A 25 -17.79 -53.31 28.52
CA VAL A 25 -16.46 -53.25 29.13
C VAL A 25 -16.47 -52.29 30.34
N ALA A 26 -15.82 -52.69 31.44
CA ALA A 26 -15.81 -51.95 32.70
C ALA A 26 -14.97 -50.65 32.62
N PRO A 27 -15.32 -49.59 33.38
CA PRO A 27 -14.57 -48.33 33.40
C PRO A 27 -13.24 -48.45 34.15
N PHE A 28 -12.17 -47.91 33.55
CA PHE A 28 -10.82 -47.91 34.10
C PHE A 28 -10.68 -46.94 35.27
N THR A 29 -10.29 -47.44 36.45
CA THR A 29 -10.03 -46.65 37.65
C THR A 29 -8.56 -46.18 37.68
N GLY A 30 -8.36 -44.86 37.75
CA GLY A 30 -7.02 -44.26 37.63
C GLY A 30 -6.06 -44.59 38.79
N LEU A 31 -4.75 -44.60 38.47
CA LEU A 31 -3.68 -44.83 39.45
C LEU A 31 -3.68 -43.76 40.55
N LYS A 32 -3.50 -44.19 41.80
CA LYS A 32 -3.25 -43.30 42.95
C LYS A 32 -1.75 -43.15 43.18
N SER A 33 -1.25 -41.92 43.10
CA SER A 33 0.15 -41.60 43.47
C SER A 33 0.32 -41.62 44.99
N ALA A 34 1.32 -42.35 45.47
CA ALA A 34 1.68 -42.39 46.89
C ALA A 34 2.95 -41.55 47.15
N SER A 35 2.80 -40.44 47.88
CA SER A 35 3.91 -39.74 48.52
C SER A 35 3.44 -39.16 49.85
N ALA A 36 3.93 -39.74 50.94
CA ALA A 36 3.67 -39.27 52.30
C ALA A 36 4.81 -38.34 52.75
N PHE A 37 4.46 -37.19 53.32
CA PHE A 37 5.41 -36.30 54.00
C PHE A 37 5.17 -36.34 55.51
N PRO A 38 6.23 -36.27 56.34
CA PRO A 38 6.13 -36.48 57.79
C PRO A 38 5.41 -35.31 58.49
N VAL A 39 4.39 -35.63 59.29
CA VAL A 39 3.63 -34.64 60.07
C VAL A 39 4.25 -34.46 61.45
N THR A 40 4.97 -33.36 61.66
CA THR A 40 5.28 -32.86 63.00
C THR A 40 4.10 -32.05 63.54
N ARG A 41 3.35 -32.63 64.50
CA ARG A 41 2.26 -31.91 65.18
C ARG A 41 2.83 -30.81 66.08
N LYS A 42 2.33 -29.58 65.93
CA LYS A 42 2.26 -28.59 67.03
C LYS A 42 0.79 -28.33 67.37
N ALA A 43 0.51 -28.12 68.65
CA ALA A 43 -0.84 -28.02 69.19
C ALA A 43 -1.51 -26.67 68.89
N ASN A 44 -2.85 -26.67 68.95
CA ASN A 44 -3.71 -25.50 68.79
C ASN A 44 -3.29 -24.32 69.68
N ASN A 45 -3.44 -23.11 69.15
CA ASN A 45 -4.04 -21.95 69.82
C ASN A 45 -4.59 -20.99 68.75
N ASP A 46 -5.80 -20.49 68.97
CA ASP A 46 -6.55 -19.43 68.26
C ASP A 46 -6.47 -19.29 66.73
N ILE A 47 -7.59 -19.59 66.07
CA ILE A 47 -7.76 -19.57 64.60
C ILE A 47 -8.39 -18.25 64.09
N THR A 48 -8.68 -17.28 64.97
CA THR A 48 -9.48 -16.08 64.64
C THR A 48 -8.68 -14.83 64.23
N SER A 49 -7.34 -14.86 64.23
CA SER A 49 -6.50 -13.68 63.94
C SER A 49 -5.33 -13.90 62.96
N LEU A 50 -5.18 -15.10 62.41
CA LEU A 50 -4.23 -15.38 61.34
C LEU A 50 -4.95 -15.40 59.98
N PRO A 51 -4.37 -14.83 58.90
CA PRO A 51 -4.93 -14.99 57.57
C PRO A 51 -4.95 -16.48 57.24
N LEU A 52 -6.14 -17.02 56.92
CA LEU A 52 -6.25 -18.42 56.51
C LEU A 52 -5.24 -18.67 55.39
N PRO A 53 -4.49 -19.80 55.42
CA PRO A 53 -3.59 -20.15 54.33
C PRO A 53 -4.41 -20.35 53.06
N SER A 54 -4.46 -19.29 52.26
CA SER A 54 -5.14 -19.29 50.98
C SER A 54 -4.37 -20.23 50.06
N ASN A 55 -4.91 -21.43 49.84
CA ASN A 55 -4.57 -22.28 48.69
C ASN A 55 -5.11 -21.66 47.38
N GLY A 56 -5.07 -20.32 47.28
CA GLY A 56 -5.67 -19.47 46.26
C GLY A 56 -4.64 -18.82 45.34
N GLY A 57 -3.42 -19.37 45.28
CA GLY A 57 -2.50 -19.13 44.18
C GLY A 57 -2.83 -20.05 43.01
N ARG A 58 -3.87 -19.73 42.22
CA ARG A 58 -4.10 -20.39 40.93
C ARG A 58 -3.03 -19.88 39.96
N VAL A 59 -1.83 -20.46 40.04
CA VAL A 59 -0.73 -20.15 39.12
C VAL A 59 -1.20 -20.58 37.73
N GLN A 60 -1.61 -19.62 36.90
CA GLN A 60 -1.91 -19.88 35.49
C GLN A 60 -0.59 -20.13 34.76
N CYS A 61 -0.11 -21.38 34.85
CA CYS A 61 1.07 -21.87 34.16
C CYS A 61 0.88 -21.92 32.62
N MET A 62 -0.34 -21.70 32.12
CA MET A 62 -0.65 -21.48 30.71
C MET A 62 -1.62 -20.31 30.59
N GLN A 63 -1.30 -19.37 29.70
CA GLN A 63 -2.20 -18.31 29.26
C GLN A 63 -2.81 -18.68 27.91
N VAL A 64 -4.12 -18.46 27.73
CA VAL A 64 -4.82 -18.70 26.47
C VAL A 64 -4.83 -17.41 25.64
N TRP A 65 -4.44 -17.48 24.37
CA TRP A 65 -4.52 -16.32 23.48
C TRP A 65 -5.99 -15.95 23.20
N PRO A 66 -6.43 -14.70 23.43
CA PRO A 66 -7.83 -14.32 23.20
C PRO A 66 -8.23 -14.46 21.73
N PRO A 67 -9.29 -15.24 21.41
CA PRO A 67 -9.72 -15.47 20.02
C PRO A 67 -10.55 -14.32 19.45
N THR A 68 -11.02 -13.40 20.29
CA THR A 68 -11.86 -12.25 19.92
C THR A 68 -11.27 -10.96 20.50
N GLY A 69 -11.67 -9.80 19.96
CA GLY A 69 -11.22 -8.48 20.42
C GLY A 69 -9.76 -8.11 20.11
N LYS A 70 -8.92 -9.06 19.66
CA LYS A 70 -7.51 -8.85 19.28
C LYS A 70 -7.27 -8.93 17.77
N LYS A 71 -8.04 -8.17 16.97
CA LYS A 71 -7.72 -7.97 15.55
C LYS A 71 -6.35 -7.26 15.39
N LYS A 72 -5.73 -7.42 14.22
CA LYS A 72 -4.35 -7.00 13.94
C LYS A 72 -4.24 -6.25 12.61
N PHE A 73 -3.19 -5.44 12.51
CA PHE A 73 -2.90 -4.54 11.40
C PHE A 73 -1.45 -4.77 10.95
N GLU A 74 -1.11 -6.04 10.66
CA GLU A 74 0.24 -6.49 10.28
C GLU A 74 1.36 -6.04 11.24
N THR A 75 2.48 -5.56 10.69
CA THR A 75 3.72 -5.21 11.41
C THR A 75 3.49 -4.22 12.56
N LEU A 76 4.25 -4.36 13.65
CA LEU A 76 4.12 -3.62 14.91
C LEU A 76 2.78 -3.81 15.69
N SER A 77 1.69 -4.26 15.06
CA SER A 77 0.37 -4.36 15.71
C SER A 77 0.25 -5.39 16.86
N TYR A 78 1.29 -6.18 17.11
CA TYR A 78 1.41 -7.07 18.28
C TYR A 78 2.04 -6.41 19.50
N LEU A 79 2.70 -5.25 19.34
CA LEU A 79 3.32 -4.48 20.39
C LEU A 79 2.28 -3.64 21.17
N PRO A 80 2.65 -3.05 22.31
CA PRO A 80 1.85 -1.99 22.94
C PRO A 80 1.64 -0.79 21.98
N PRO A 81 0.60 0.03 22.18
CA PRO A 81 0.40 1.25 21.40
C PRO A 81 1.65 2.14 21.42
N LEU A 82 2.11 2.55 20.23
CA LEU A 82 3.30 3.39 20.11
C LEU A 82 3.02 4.79 20.69
N SER A 83 3.96 5.32 21.48
CA SER A 83 3.95 6.72 21.87
C SER A 83 4.25 7.61 20.65
N PRO A 84 3.88 8.91 20.67
CA PRO A 84 4.21 9.84 19.58
C PRO A 84 5.73 9.89 19.28
N GLU A 85 6.56 9.80 20.31
CA GLU A 85 8.02 9.73 20.19
C GLU A 85 8.51 8.46 19.50
N SER A 86 7.88 7.31 19.77
CA SER A 86 8.21 6.04 19.11
C SER A 86 7.74 6.04 17.66
N LEU A 87 6.56 6.60 17.37
CA LEU A 87 6.05 6.76 16.01
C LEU A 87 6.98 7.67 15.18
N ALA A 88 7.47 8.77 15.76
CA ALA A 88 8.45 9.65 15.11
C ALA A 88 9.74 8.89 14.74
N LYS A 89 10.27 8.03 15.62
CA LYS A 89 11.47 7.21 15.34
C LYS A 89 11.29 6.22 14.19
N GLU A 90 10.09 5.65 14.03
CA GLU A 90 9.78 4.80 12.87
C GLU A 90 9.73 5.61 11.56
N VAL A 91 9.21 6.84 11.61
CA VAL A 91 9.25 7.78 10.47
C VAL A 91 10.70 8.17 10.15
N ASP A 92 11.52 8.50 11.15
CA ASP A 92 12.95 8.80 10.99
C ASP A 92 13.73 7.63 10.38
N TYR A 93 13.34 6.39 10.70
CA TYR A 93 13.90 5.19 10.09
C TYR A 93 13.59 5.10 8.59
N LEU A 94 12.34 5.36 8.17
CA LEU A 94 11.97 5.42 6.75
C LEU A 94 12.81 6.46 6.00
N LEU A 95 12.93 7.67 6.56
CA LEU A 95 13.71 8.76 5.96
C LEU A 95 15.20 8.43 5.86
N ARG A 96 15.78 7.78 6.88
CA ARG A 96 17.19 7.33 6.88
C ARG A 96 17.47 6.27 5.82
N MET A 97 16.49 5.42 5.52
CA MET A 97 16.57 4.41 4.45
C MET A 97 16.33 5.01 3.05
N GLY A 98 16.04 6.31 2.94
CA GLY A 98 15.71 6.99 1.69
C GLY A 98 14.32 6.63 1.15
N TRP A 99 13.43 6.09 2.01
CA TRP A 99 12.08 5.71 1.63
C TRP A 99 11.12 6.88 1.81
N ILE A 100 10.10 6.94 0.94
CA ILE A 100 9.15 8.06 0.90
C ILE A 100 7.91 7.66 1.70
N PRO A 101 7.64 8.27 2.88
CA PRO A 101 6.47 7.92 3.66
C PRO A 101 5.18 8.36 2.95
N CYS A 102 4.14 7.55 3.08
CA CYS A 102 2.79 7.82 2.59
C CYS A 102 1.79 7.45 3.69
N LEU A 103 0.65 8.14 3.72
CA LEU A 103 -0.43 7.89 4.66
C LEU A 103 -1.65 7.39 3.90
N GLU A 104 -2.30 6.36 4.45
CA GLU A 104 -3.56 5.80 3.93
C GLU A 104 -4.56 5.68 5.07
N PHE A 105 -5.85 5.81 4.76
CA PHE A 105 -6.94 5.72 5.72
C PHE A 105 -8.15 5.01 5.11
N GLU A 106 -8.96 4.40 5.96
CA GLU A 106 -10.13 3.63 5.55
C GLU A 106 -11.26 3.86 6.56
N LEU A 107 -12.51 3.97 6.06
CA LEU A 107 -13.67 4.35 6.86
C LEU A 107 -14.71 3.23 6.96
N GLU A 108 -14.75 2.32 6.00
CA GLU A 108 -15.76 1.26 5.91
C GLU A 108 -15.13 -0.12 6.20
N HIS A 109 -14.00 -0.44 5.57
CA HIS A 109 -13.44 -1.78 5.50
C HIS A 109 -12.01 -1.89 6.05
N GLY A 110 -11.85 -1.61 7.35
CA GLY A 110 -10.55 -1.70 8.04
C GLY A 110 -9.89 -3.10 8.12
N PHE A 111 -10.45 -4.12 7.46
CA PHE A 111 -9.89 -5.46 7.33
C PHE A 111 -10.18 -6.07 5.96
N VAL A 112 -9.26 -6.88 5.48
CA VAL A 112 -9.36 -7.63 4.21
C VAL A 112 -10.61 -8.53 4.20
N TYR A 113 -11.35 -8.51 3.10
CA TYR A 113 -12.57 -9.31 2.89
C TYR A 113 -12.61 -9.92 1.47
N ARG A 114 -13.70 -10.62 1.12
CA ARG A 114 -13.86 -11.33 -0.16
C ARG A 114 -15.32 -11.31 -0.64
N GLU A 115 -15.64 -10.28 -1.41
CA GLU A 115 -16.94 -10.06 -2.04
C GLU A 115 -16.87 -10.31 -3.55
N ASN A 116 -15.93 -9.66 -4.24
CA ASN A 116 -15.91 -9.60 -5.71
C ASN A 116 -15.35 -10.87 -6.37
N ASN A 117 -14.37 -11.53 -5.74
CA ASN A 117 -13.79 -12.77 -6.25
C ASN A 117 -13.18 -13.61 -5.10
N ARG A 118 -13.01 -14.92 -5.33
CA ARG A 118 -12.45 -15.89 -4.37
C ARG A 118 -11.27 -16.70 -4.93
N SER A 119 -10.81 -16.40 -6.14
CA SER A 119 -9.61 -17.00 -6.73
C SER A 119 -8.36 -16.87 -5.83
N PRO A 120 -7.38 -17.79 -5.91
CA PRO A 120 -6.15 -17.70 -5.13
C PRO A 120 -5.43 -16.35 -5.34
N GLY A 121 -5.01 -15.69 -4.23
CA GLY A 121 -4.33 -14.40 -4.26
C GLY A 121 -5.23 -13.16 -4.39
N TYR A 122 -6.53 -13.31 -4.68
CA TYR A 122 -7.47 -12.19 -4.71
C TYR A 122 -8.10 -11.92 -3.34
N TYR A 123 -8.10 -10.66 -2.92
CA TYR A 123 -8.84 -10.19 -1.75
C TYR A 123 -9.26 -8.72 -1.93
N ASP A 124 -10.41 -8.37 -1.36
CA ASP A 124 -10.98 -7.02 -1.29
C ASP A 124 -10.51 -6.32 0.01
N GLY A 125 -10.59 -4.98 0.07
CA GLY A 125 -10.16 -4.22 1.26
C GLY A 125 -8.65 -4.24 1.55
N ARG A 126 -7.82 -4.58 0.57
CA ARG A 126 -6.34 -4.52 0.66
C ARG A 126 -5.76 -3.12 0.40
N TYR A 127 -6.45 -2.32 -0.40
CA TYR A 127 -6.07 -0.94 -0.70
C TYR A 127 -6.95 -0.02 0.13
N TRP A 128 -6.34 0.98 0.75
CA TRP A 128 -7.02 2.03 1.51
C TRP A 128 -6.98 3.35 0.72
N THR A 129 -7.70 4.37 1.21
CA THR A 129 -7.71 5.68 0.56
C THR A 129 -6.44 6.47 0.90
N MET A 130 -5.68 6.87 -0.12
CA MET A 130 -4.46 7.67 0.07
C MET A 130 -4.79 9.05 0.63
N TRP A 131 -4.11 9.44 1.72
CA TRP A 131 -4.20 10.78 2.27
C TRP A 131 -3.22 11.72 1.56
N LYS A 132 -3.77 12.62 0.73
CA LYS A 132 -3.03 13.55 -0.13
C LYS A 132 -2.16 12.83 -1.18
N LEU A 133 -0.86 12.71 -0.93
CA LEU A 133 0.17 12.16 -1.81
C LEU A 133 1.36 11.67 -0.94
N PRO A 134 2.24 10.79 -1.46
CA PRO A 134 3.49 10.45 -0.79
C PRO A 134 4.32 11.71 -0.49
N MET A 135 5.03 11.72 0.64
CA MET A 135 5.69 12.92 1.17
C MET A 135 7.08 13.12 0.56
N PHE A 136 7.13 13.35 -0.75
CA PHE A 136 8.35 13.63 -1.51
C PHE A 136 9.15 14.79 -0.90
N GLY A 137 10.43 14.56 -0.59
CA GLY A 137 11.34 15.58 -0.05
C GLY A 137 11.12 15.95 1.42
N CYS A 138 10.35 15.15 2.19
CA CYS A 138 10.18 15.36 3.63
C CYS A 138 11.50 15.11 4.38
N THR A 139 11.97 16.12 5.12
CA THR A 139 13.16 16.03 6.00
C THR A 139 12.84 16.21 7.49
N ASP A 140 11.58 16.51 7.83
CA ASP A 140 11.08 16.64 9.19
C ASP A 140 9.61 16.20 9.28
N SER A 141 9.33 15.35 10.27
CA SER A 141 8.02 14.81 10.64
C SER A 141 6.91 15.85 10.85
N SER A 142 7.26 17.11 11.14
CA SER A 142 6.30 18.19 11.39
C SER A 142 5.73 18.86 10.13
N GLN A 143 6.33 18.64 8.96
CA GLN A 143 6.02 19.41 7.76
C GLN A 143 4.75 18.97 7.05
N VAL A 144 3.68 19.76 7.21
CA VAL A 144 2.43 19.60 6.46
C VAL A 144 2.57 20.21 5.06
N TRP A 145 2.35 19.40 4.01
CA TRP A 145 2.30 19.92 2.64
C TRP A 145 1.16 20.96 2.47
N PRO A 146 1.47 22.22 2.09
CA PRO A 146 0.47 23.26 1.95
C PRO A 146 -0.43 23.00 0.72
N PRO A 147 -1.76 23.12 0.86
CA PRO A 147 -2.71 22.73 -0.20
C PRO A 147 -2.93 23.81 -1.27
N ILE A 148 -2.54 25.05 -1.02
CA ILE A 148 -2.80 26.22 -1.88
C ILE A 148 -1.51 26.60 -2.65
N ALA A 149 -1.68 27.15 -3.86
CA ALA A 149 -0.60 27.67 -4.72
C ALA A 149 0.52 26.67 -5.08
N LYS A 150 0.30 25.36 -4.91
CA LYS A 150 1.30 24.30 -5.17
C LYS A 150 1.07 23.49 -6.46
N LYS A 151 0.52 24.11 -7.51
CA LYS A 151 0.43 23.50 -8.86
C LYS A 151 1.80 22.95 -9.33
N LYS A 152 1.75 21.93 -10.18
CA LYS A 152 2.92 21.18 -10.69
C LYS A 152 2.81 21.05 -12.21
N PHE A 153 3.95 20.79 -12.84
CA PHE A 153 4.16 20.85 -14.28
C PHE A 153 4.88 19.58 -14.76
N GLU A 154 4.42 18.42 -14.29
CA GLU A 154 5.00 17.09 -14.58
C GLU A 154 6.50 17.01 -14.26
N THR A 155 7.30 16.45 -15.18
CA THR A 155 8.73 16.15 -15.02
C THR A 155 9.54 17.34 -14.50
N LEU A 156 10.47 17.07 -13.59
CA LEU A 156 11.34 18.06 -12.92
C LEU A 156 10.62 19.10 -12.03
N SER A 157 9.28 19.25 -12.10
CA SER A 157 8.55 20.32 -11.38
C SER A 157 8.47 20.21 -9.85
N TYR A 158 9.02 19.14 -9.27
CA TYR A 158 9.21 18.96 -7.83
C TYR A 158 10.62 19.34 -7.35
N LEU A 159 11.57 19.56 -8.27
CA LEU A 159 12.93 19.99 -7.96
C LEU A 159 12.97 21.52 -7.73
N PRO A 160 14.07 22.06 -7.17
CA PRO A 160 14.35 23.49 -7.22
C PRO A 160 14.29 24.02 -8.66
N PRO A 161 13.94 25.31 -8.87
CA PRO A 161 13.87 25.88 -10.21
C PRO A 161 15.21 25.74 -10.94
N LEU A 162 15.16 25.24 -12.17
CA LEU A 162 16.35 25.01 -12.99
C LEU A 162 17.05 26.35 -13.29
N SER A 163 18.36 26.42 -13.04
CA SER A 163 19.19 27.51 -13.54
C SER A 163 19.31 27.42 -15.07
N PRO A 164 19.65 28.51 -15.78
CA PRO A 164 19.88 28.47 -17.23
C PRO A 164 20.93 27.42 -17.64
N GLU A 165 21.97 27.22 -16.83
CA GLU A 165 22.99 26.18 -17.04
C GLU A 165 22.45 24.76 -16.89
N SER A 166 21.52 24.53 -15.95
CA SER A 166 20.86 23.23 -15.79
C SER A 166 19.88 22.97 -16.92
N LEU A 167 19.16 24.01 -17.36
CA LEU A 167 18.27 23.96 -18.52
C LEU A 167 19.04 23.61 -19.80
N ALA A 168 20.20 24.23 -20.02
CA ALA A 168 21.13 23.88 -21.10
C ALA A 168 21.53 22.40 -21.06
N LYS A 169 21.89 21.86 -19.89
CA LYS A 169 22.28 20.44 -19.73
C LYS A 169 21.15 19.45 -20.06
N GLU A 170 19.90 19.79 -19.74
CA GLU A 170 18.73 18.97 -20.13
C GLU A 170 18.50 19.00 -21.65
N VAL A 171 18.71 20.15 -22.30
CA VAL A 171 18.68 20.25 -23.77
C VAL A 171 19.87 19.49 -24.40
N ASP A 172 21.07 19.58 -23.84
CA ASP A 172 22.24 18.79 -24.28
C ASP A 172 22.00 17.29 -24.11
N TYR A 173 21.24 16.87 -23.09
CA TYR A 173 20.82 15.48 -22.94
C TYR A 173 19.84 15.06 -24.05
N LEU A 174 18.80 15.86 -24.31
CA LEU A 174 17.86 15.65 -25.41
C LEU A 174 18.58 15.49 -26.76
N LEU A 175 19.52 16.40 -27.06
CA LEU A 175 20.31 16.40 -28.30
C LEU A 175 21.25 15.18 -28.39
N ARG A 176 21.93 14.81 -27.29
CA ARG A 176 22.79 13.60 -27.26
C ARG A 176 22.02 12.29 -27.47
N MET A 177 20.75 12.25 -27.06
CA MET A 177 19.87 11.10 -27.32
C MET A 177 19.36 11.05 -28.78
N GLY A 178 19.66 12.06 -29.60
CA GLY A 178 19.22 12.14 -31.00
C GLY A 178 17.73 12.47 -31.14
N TRP A 179 17.10 13.04 -30.10
CA TRP A 179 15.70 13.47 -30.14
C TRP A 179 15.59 14.85 -30.78
N ILE A 180 14.45 15.14 -31.39
CA ILE A 180 14.19 16.42 -32.07
C ILE A 180 13.53 17.37 -31.07
N PRO A 181 14.18 18.49 -30.69
CA PRO A 181 13.60 19.43 -29.74
C PRO A 181 12.48 20.25 -30.40
N CYS A 182 11.48 20.61 -29.61
CA CYS A 182 10.41 21.52 -29.99
C CYS A 182 9.93 22.29 -28.75
N LEU A 183 9.40 23.49 -28.96
CA LEU A 183 8.82 24.32 -27.91
C LEU A 183 7.30 24.34 -28.08
N GLU A 184 6.58 24.23 -26.97
CA GLU A 184 5.13 24.40 -26.93
C GLU A 184 4.78 25.46 -25.87
N PHE A 185 3.78 26.30 -26.17
CA PHE A 185 3.35 27.38 -25.30
C PHE A 185 1.82 27.43 -25.15
N GLU A 186 1.37 27.94 -24.01
CA GLU A 186 -0.05 28.06 -23.66
C GLU A 186 -0.30 29.33 -22.86
N LEU A 187 -1.38 30.04 -23.21
CA LEU A 187 -1.70 31.39 -22.70
C LEU A 187 -2.84 31.38 -21.70
N GLU A 188 -3.83 30.52 -21.89
CA GLU A 188 -5.09 30.53 -21.13
C GLU A 188 -5.16 29.31 -20.20
N HIS A 189 -4.88 28.12 -20.73
CA HIS A 189 -5.19 26.84 -20.09
C HIS A 189 -3.93 26.03 -19.74
N GLY A 190 -3.05 26.61 -18.92
CA GLY A 190 -1.79 25.97 -18.48
C GLY A 190 -1.93 24.67 -17.67
N PHE A 191 -3.16 24.19 -17.41
CA PHE A 191 -3.44 22.92 -16.73
C PHE A 191 -4.59 22.17 -17.39
N VAL A 192 -4.52 20.84 -17.30
CA VAL A 192 -5.56 19.93 -17.79
C VAL A 192 -6.90 20.16 -17.09
N TYR A 193 -7.98 20.20 -17.88
CA TYR A 193 -9.35 20.37 -17.42
C TYR A 193 -10.33 19.46 -18.21
N ARG A 194 -11.63 19.56 -17.92
CA ARG A 194 -12.69 18.75 -18.57
C ARG A 194 -13.96 19.56 -18.74
N GLU A 195 -14.19 20.02 -19.96
CA GLU A 195 -15.35 20.78 -20.39
C GLU A 195 -16.15 19.99 -21.43
N ASN A 196 -15.51 19.63 -22.55
CA ASN A 196 -16.16 19.12 -23.76
C ASN A 196 -16.63 17.67 -23.63
N ASN A 197 -15.89 16.82 -22.91
CA ASN A 197 -16.24 15.42 -22.71
C ASN A 197 -15.68 14.89 -21.38
N ARG A 198 -16.32 13.84 -20.84
CA ARG A 198 -15.98 13.18 -19.57
C ARG A 198 -15.70 11.69 -19.73
N SER A 199 -15.66 11.18 -20.96
CA SER A 199 -15.30 9.78 -21.26
C SER A 199 -13.88 9.42 -20.76
N PRO A 200 -13.63 8.12 -20.46
CA PRO A 200 -12.28 7.66 -20.10
C PRO A 200 -11.24 8.04 -21.18
N GLY A 201 -10.08 8.53 -20.75
CA GLY A 201 -9.00 8.98 -21.64
C GLY A 201 -9.19 10.35 -22.30
N TYR A 202 -10.36 10.98 -22.19
CA TYR A 202 -10.57 12.36 -22.67
C TYR A 202 -10.25 13.40 -21.60
N TYR A 203 -9.47 14.41 -21.98
CA TYR A 203 -9.15 15.58 -21.17
C TYR A 203 -8.83 16.78 -22.10
N ASP A 204 -9.30 17.96 -21.72
CA ASP A 204 -9.02 19.24 -22.36
C ASP A 204 -7.71 19.85 -21.80
N GLY A 205 -7.09 20.81 -22.50
CA GLY A 205 -5.84 21.46 -22.05
C GLY A 205 -4.57 20.59 -22.09
N ARG A 206 -4.59 19.43 -22.77
CA ARG A 206 -3.40 18.58 -22.98
C ARG A 206 -2.49 19.10 -24.09
N TYR A 207 -3.09 19.49 -25.21
CA TYR A 207 -2.40 20.08 -26.35
C TYR A 207 -2.14 21.55 -26.08
N TRP A 208 -0.92 21.99 -26.32
CA TRP A 208 -0.48 23.38 -26.28
C TRP A 208 -0.12 23.82 -27.69
N THR A 209 0.00 25.13 -27.93
CA THR A 209 0.34 25.66 -29.26
C THR A 209 1.83 25.45 -29.55
N MET A 210 2.16 24.94 -30.73
CA MET A 210 3.54 24.74 -31.15
C MET A 210 4.22 26.09 -31.46
N TRP A 211 5.41 26.31 -30.93
CA TRP A 211 6.26 27.45 -31.30
C TRP A 211 7.08 27.08 -32.55
N LYS A 212 6.86 27.82 -33.64
CA LYS A 212 7.46 27.59 -34.97
C LYS A 212 7.27 26.14 -35.43
N LEU A 213 8.34 25.35 -35.49
CA LEU A 213 8.36 23.95 -35.92
C LEU A 213 9.37 23.16 -35.06
N PRO A 214 9.32 21.81 -35.02
CA PRO A 214 10.37 21.01 -34.42
C PRO A 214 11.72 21.29 -35.08
N MET A 215 12.78 21.44 -34.29
CA MET A 215 14.09 21.90 -34.75
C MET A 215 14.90 20.74 -35.35
N PHE A 216 14.45 20.23 -36.50
CA PHE A 216 15.10 19.12 -37.21
C PHE A 216 16.56 19.44 -37.53
N GLY A 217 17.47 18.55 -37.15
CA GLY A 217 18.91 18.72 -37.40
C GLY A 217 19.60 19.73 -36.47
N CYS A 218 18.92 20.25 -35.45
CA CYS A 218 19.57 21.03 -34.40
C CYS A 218 20.58 20.15 -33.64
N THR A 219 21.77 20.70 -33.40
CA THR A 219 22.87 20.03 -32.67
C THR A 219 23.44 20.88 -31.54
N ASP A 220 22.87 22.06 -31.30
CA ASP A 220 23.38 23.06 -30.36
C ASP A 220 22.24 23.56 -29.46
N SER A 221 22.40 23.35 -28.15
CA SER A 221 21.42 23.77 -27.15
C SER A 221 21.25 25.29 -27.09
N SER A 222 22.25 26.07 -27.51
CA SER A 222 22.16 27.54 -27.56
C SER A 222 21.02 28.01 -28.48
N GLN A 223 20.73 27.28 -29.56
CA GLN A 223 19.66 27.61 -30.50
C GLN A 223 18.28 27.39 -29.86
N VAL A 224 18.10 26.29 -29.14
CA VAL A 224 16.85 25.97 -28.42
C VAL A 224 16.58 27.01 -27.32
N LEU A 225 17.64 27.47 -26.64
CA LEU A 225 17.55 28.52 -25.63
C LEU A 225 17.29 29.90 -26.23
N ALA A 226 17.86 30.22 -27.39
CA ALA A 226 17.54 31.46 -28.12
C ALA A 226 16.06 31.51 -28.53
N GLU A 227 15.53 30.39 -29.04
CA GLU A 227 14.11 30.25 -29.36
C GLU A 227 13.20 30.36 -28.12
N LEU A 228 13.65 29.85 -26.96
CA LEU A 228 12.95 30.04 -25.68
C LEU A 228 12.89 31.52 -25.28
N GLU A 229 14.00 32.26 -25.39
CA GLU A 229 14.01 33.69 -25.09
C GLU A 229 13.18 34.52 -26.09
N GLU A 230 13.13 34.14 -27.37
CA GLU A 230 12.24 34.74 -28.37
C GLU A 230 10.76 34.49 -28.02
N ALA A 231 10.40 33.25 -27.68
CA ALA A 231 9.05 32.86 -27.26
C ALA A 231 8.62 33.60 -25.97
N LYS A 232 9.50 33.70 -24.96
CA LYS A 232 9.27 34.47 -23.73
C LYS A 232 9.05 35.96 -24.02
N LYS A 233 9.78 36.53 -24.98
CA LYS A 233 9.65 37.94 -25.36
C LYS A 233 8.36 38.22 -26.14
N ALA A 234 7.94 37.29 -27.00
CA ALA A 234 6.68 37.39 -27.73
C ALA A 234 5.45 37.18 -26.82
N TYR A 235 5.53 36.21 -25.91
CA TYR A 235 4.44 35.79 -25.03
C TYR A 235 4.87 35.72 -23.56
N PRO A 236 5.12 36.87 -22.89
CA PRO A 236 5.60 36.91 -21.50
C PRO A 236 4.59 36.37 -20.47
N ASN A 237 3.31 36.24 -20.87
CA ASN A 237 2.26 35.68 -20.03
C ASN A 237 1.95 34.20 -20.34
N ALA A 238 2.71 33.54 -21.21
CA ALA A 238 2.54 32.12 -21.51
C ALA A 238 3.32 31.21 -20.55
N PHE A 239 2.81 30.00 -20.35
CA PHE A 239 3.64 28.86 -19.97
C PHE A 239 4.38 28.36 -21.21
N ILE A 240 5.66 28.01 -21.08
CA ILE A 240 6.45 27.46 -22.20
C ILE A 240 7.18 26.20 -21.71
N ARG A 241 7.00 25.10 -22.44
CA ARG A 241 7.67 23.81 -22.19
C ARG A 241 8.56 23.43 -23.37
N ILE A 242 9.66 22.74 -23.06
CA ILE A 242 10.51 22.10 -24.05
C ILE A 242 10.16 20.62 -24.07
N ILE A 243 9.96 20.09 -25.28
CA ILE A 243 9.68 18.68 -25.54
C ILE A 243 10.71 18.11 -26.53
N GLY A 244 10.91 16.79 -26.48
CA GLY A 244 11.80 16.09 -27.41
C GLY A 244 11.15 14.85 -28.01
N PHE A 245 11.11 14.77 -29.34
CA PHE A 245 10.51 13.67 -30.09
C PHE A 245 11.54 12.60 -30.48
N ASP A 246 11.22 11.34 -30.21
CA ASP A 246 11.88 10.18 -30.81
C ASP A 246 11.11 9.80 -32.09
N ASN A 247 11.73 10.02 -33.25
CA ASN A 247 11.12 9.74 -34.55
C ASN A 247 11.01 8.25 -34.89
N LYS A 248 11.81 7.38 -34.24
CA LYS A 248 11.77 5.93 -34.46
C LYS A 248 10.64 5.29 -33.65
N ARG A 249 10.44 5.76 -32.41
CA ARG A 249 9.39 5.28 -31.50
C ARG A 249 8.07 6.03 -31.63
N GLN A 250 8.06 7.18 -32.33
CA GLN A 250 6.90 8.06 -32.51
C GLN A 250 6.29 8.55 -31.18
N VAL A 251 7.14 8.87 -30.21
CA VAL A 251 6.74 9.37 -28.88
C VAL A 251 7.53 10.60 -28.47
N GLN A 252 6.94 11.43 -27.62
CA GLN A 252 7.70 12.39 -26.83
C GLN A 252 8.46 11.62 -25.74
N CYS A 253 9.79 11.71 -25.72
CA CYS A 253 10.64 11.06 -24.72
C CYS A 253 11.03 11.98 -23.56
N ILE A 254 10.85 13.29 -23.73
CA ILE A 254 11.12 14.30 -22.71
C ILE A 254 10.12 15.44 -22.85
N SER A 255 9.66 15.96 -21.71
CA SER A 255 8.76 17.12 -21.61
C SER A 255 8.93 17.73 -20.21
N PHE A 256 9.36 19.00 -20.17
CA PHE A 256 9.53 19.75 -18.93
C PHE A 256 9.21 21.24 -19.14
N ILE A 257 8.74 21.91 -18.09
CA ILE A 257 8.47 23.35 -18.12
C ILE A 257 9.79 24.13 -18.14
N ALA A 258 9.92 25.08 -19.06
CA ALA A 258 11.11 25.91 -19.23
C ALA A 258 10.86 27.38 -18.80
N TYR A 259 9.63 27.86 -18.92
CA TYR A 259 9.20 29.17 -18.44
C TYR A 259 7.77 29.13 -17.88
N LYS A 260 7.51 29.97 -16.88
CA LYS A 260 6.21 30.19 -16.26
C LYS A 260 5.92 31.70 -16.26
N PRO A 261 4.67 32.11 -16.46
CA PRO A 261 4.29 33.51 -16.40
C PRO A 261 4.38 34.07 -14.97
N PRO A 262 4.45 35.40 -14.80
CA PRO A 262 4.46 36.04 -13.48
C PRO A 262 3.27 35.59 -12.62
N GLY A 263 3.54 35.14 -11.40
CA GLY A 263 2.53 34.67 -10.44
C GLY A 263 2.41 33.14 -10.28
N PHE A 264 3.27 32.34 -10.95
CA PHE A 264 3.30 30.88 -10.87
C PHE A 264 4.67 30.29 -10.48
#